data_AF-A0A940R1K3-F1
#
_entry.id   AF-A0A940R1K3-F1
#
_cell.length_a   1.000
_cell.length_b   1.000
_cell.length_c   1.000
_cell.angle_alpha   90.00
_cell.angle_beta   90.00
_cell.angle_gamma   90.00
#
_symmetry.space_group_name_H-M   'P 1'
#
loop_
_entity.id
_entity.type
_entity.pdbx_description
1 polymer ?
#
loop_
_entity_poly.entity_id
_entity_poly.type
_entity_poly.pdbx_seq_one_letter_code
_entity_poly.pdbx_strand_id
1 'polypeptide(L)'
;MFAALLRCILFWILFEILLFGTGNLSWFVPTAAVRWMQAFFGVASAIVLVYLFLRIEKKSLADIGLTVNRKTPLRFAGGIIIGTIIIGCILALLLGLSELTINVNPVSSSPAYLIPFYLLIVPFAYMEELAFRSYTMARLNNQYGIWLAQFVSSIAFALYHVVSGWTWYIAFLGPFIWAFIFGLSALWSGGIAMPTGIHAALNIWQVVLGMKGGEAAFFVLKLKEQHQVNAQQKLDSLGVAIHIIIFLLGILATRMFVRRRHRLPDRTGSC
;
A
#
# COMPACT_ATOMS: atom_id res chain seq x y z
N MET A 1 19.46 -14.24 14.96
CA MET A 1 19.39 -13.17 13.95
C MET A 1 18.72 -13.66 12.66
N PHE A 2 19.37 -14.50 11.85
CA PHE A 2 18.86 -15.02 10.56
C PHE A 2 17.44 -15.61 10.60
N ALA A 3 17.09 -16.31 11.69
CA ALA A 3 15.76 -16.90 11.88
C ALA A 3 14.58 -15.91 11.76
N ALA A 4 14.76 -14.63 12.13
CA ALA A 4 13.69 -13.63 12.01
C ALA A 4 13.38 -13.29 10.55
N LEU A 5 14.42 -13.18 9.71
CA LEU A 5 14.26 -12.91 8.28
C LEU A 5 13.63 -14.12 7.59
N LEU A 6 14.10 -15.33 7.90
CA LEU A 6 13.55 -16.57 7.33
C LEU A 6 12.06 -16.73 7.63
N ARG A 7 11.61 -16.39 8.85
CA ARG A 7 10.17 -16.42 9.19
C ARG A 7 9.35 -15.40 8.40
N CYS A 8 9.88 -14.21 8.16
CA CYS A 8 9.18 -13.21 7.34
C CYS A 8 9.08 -13.66 5.88
N ILE A 9 10.15 -14.23 5.34
CA ILE A 9 10.17 -14.82 3.99
C ILE A 9 9.15 -15.96 3.90
N LEU A 10 9.15 -16.89 4.86
CA LEU A 10 8.18 -17.99 4.90
C LEU A 10 6.74 -17.47 5.00
N PHE A 11 6.50 -16.46 5.85
CA PHE A 11 5.19 -15.82 5.97
C PHE A 11 4.71 -15.28 4.61
N TRP A 12 5.56 -14.51 3.91
CA TRP A 12 5.20 -13.95 2.60
C TRP A 12 4.98 -15.03 1.55
N ILE A 13 5.82 -16.06 1.48
CA ILE A 13 5.63 -17.19 0.55
C ILE A 13 4.30 -17.90 0.81
N LEU A 14 3.97 -18.18 2.07
CA LEU A 14 2.70 -18.82 2.42
C LEU A 14 1.50 -17.92 2.09
N PHE A 15 1.63 -16.61 2.31
CA PHE A 15 0.59 -15.64 1.98
C PHE A 15 0.32 -15.62 0.48
N GLU A 16 1.37 -15.60 -0.35
CA GLU A 16 1.27 -15.67 -1.81
C GLU A 16 0.61 -16.95 -2.27
N ILE A 17 1.05 -18.10 -1.74
CA ILE A 17 0.46 -19.41 -2.09
C ILE A 17 -1.05 -19.42 -1.79
N LEU A 18 -1.45 -18.93 -0.62
CA LEU A 18 -2.87 -18.85 -0.24
C LEU A 18 -3.65 -17.89 -1.16
N LEU A 19 -3.08 -16.74 -1.47
CA LEU A 19 -3.70 -15.74 -2.33
C LEU A 19 -3.87 -16.25 -3.77
N PHE A 20 -2.80 -16.76 -4.40
CA PHE A 20 -2.87 -17.32 -5.75
C PHE A 20 -3.69 -18.60 -5.80
N GLY A 21 -3.76 -19.36 -4.70
CA GLY A 21 -4.67 -20.49 -4.54
C GLY A 21 -6.14 -20.13 -4.82
N THR A 22 -6.56 -18.90 -4.51
CA THR A 22 -7.92 -18.42 -4.80
C THR A 22 -8.23 -18.32 -6.29
N GLY A 23 -7.21 -18.14 -7.15
CA GLY A 23 -7.38 -18.14 -8.59
C GLY A 23 -7.98 -19.46 -9.09
N ASN A 24 -7.59 -20.59 -8.49
CA ASN A 24 -8.16 -21.91 -8.83
C ASN A 24 -9.61 -22.08 -8.35
N LEU A 25 -10.05 -21.30 -7.36
CA LEU A 25 -11.44 -21.31 -6.90
C LEU A 25 -12.35 -20.44 -7.78
N SER A 26 -11.77 -19.56 -8.61
CA SER A 26 -12.55 -18.65 -9.46
C SER A 26 -13.40 -19.38 -10.50
N TRP A 27 -13.03 -20.61 -10.89
CA TRP A 27 -13.80 -21.47 -11.79
C TRP A 27 -15.18 -21.86 -11.24
N PHE A 28 -15.38 -21.80 -9.91
CA PHE A 28 -16.61 -22.22 -9.23
C PHE A 28 -17.50 -21.04 -8.82
N VAL A 29 -17.14 -19.81 -9.16
CA VAL A 29 -17.83 -18.58 -8.71
C VAL A 29 -18.16 -17.70 -9.92
N PRO A 30 -19.34 -17.04 -9.97
CA PRO A 30 -19.65 -16.10 -11.05
C PRO A 30 -18.58 -15.01 -11.18
N THR A 31 -18.26 -14.60 -12.41
CA THR A 31 -17.21 -13.61 -12.71
C THR A 31 -17.34 -12.32 -11.89
N ALA A 32 -18.59 -11.86 -11.67
CA ALA A 32 -18.87 -10.66 -10.87
C ALA A 32 -18.47 -10.80 -9.38
N ALA A 33 -18.42 -12.03 -8.86
CA ALA A 33 -18.10 -12.33 -7.45
C ALA A 33 -16.62 -12.72 -7.23
N VAL A 34 -15.85 -13.01 -8.30
CA VAL A 34 -14.44 -13.42 -8.20
C VAL A 34 -13.59 -12.39 -7.44
N ARG A 35 -13.75 -11.09 -7.72
CA ARG A 35 -12.96 -10.05 -7.04
C ARG A 35 -13.31 -9.90 -5.57
N TRP A 36 -14.57 -10.11 -5.20
CA TRP A 36 -15.01 -10.13 -3.81
C TRP A 36 -14.43 -11.33 -3.07
N MET A 37 -14.48 -12.51 -3.69
CA MET A 37 -13.85 -13.71 -3.16
C MET A 37 -12.35 -13.49 -2.92
N GLN A 38 -11.62 -12.96 -3.91
CA GLN A 38 -10.20 -12.66 -3.79
C GLN A 38 -9.90 -11.69 -2.63
N ALA A 39 -10.65 -10.59 -2.54
CA ALA A 39 -10.47 -9.59 -1.49
C ALA A 39 -10.68 -10.18 -0.09
N PHE A 40 -11.81 -10.86 0.14
CA PHE A 40 -12.12 -11.41 1.46
C PHE A 40 -11.26 -12.60 1.83
N PHE A 41 -10.98 -13.50 0.88
CA PHE A 41 -10.11 -14.64 1.13
C PHE A 41 -8.66 -14.20 1.36
N GLY A 42 -8.20 -13.16 0.66
CA GLY A 42 -6.90 -12.55 0.90
C GLY A 42 -6.79 -11.95 2.31
N VAL A 43 -7.80 -11.17 2.75
CA VAL A 43 -7.88 -10.68 4.14
C VAL A 43 -7.87 -11.86 5.14
N ALA A 44 -8.69 -12.88 4.92
CA ALA A 44 -8.76 -14.06 5.78
C ALA A 44 -7.42 -14.79 5.86
N SER A 45 -6.75 -14.98 4.73
CA SER A 45 -5.43 -15.61 4.64
C SER A 45 -4.38 -14.82 5.42
N ALA A 46 -4.36 -13.50 5.27
CA ALA A 46 -3.46 -12.64 6.04
C ALA A 46 -3.72 -12.77 7.56
N ILE A 47 -4.99 -12.74 8.00
CA ILE A 47 -5.36 -12.89 9.41
C ILE A 47 -4.94 -14.25 9.96
N VAL A 48 -5.23 -15.34 9.23
CA VAL A 48 -4.88 -16.71 9.64
C VAL A 48 -3.37 -16.85 9.80
N LEU A 49 -2.58 -16.37 8.82
CA LEU A 49 -1.12 -16.44 8.91
C LEU A 49 -0.57 -15.58 10.03
N VAL A 50 -1.08 -14.35 10.22
CA VAL A 50 -0.67 -13.49 11.35
C VAL A 50 -0.92 -14.22 12.67
N TYR A 51 -2.11 -14.79 12.84
CA TYR A 51 -2.46 -15.52 14.06
C TYR A 51 -1.57 -16.75 14.27
N LEU A 52 -1.34 -17.55 13.23
CA LEU A 52 -0.51 -18.76 13.29
C LEU A 52 0.93 -18.42 13.73
N PHE A 53 1.56 -17.44 13.09
CA PHE A 53 2.94 -17.05 13.41
C PHE A 53 3.05 -16.41 14.81
N LEU A 54 2.04 -15.64 15.24
CA LEU A 54 1.99 -15.13 16.61
C LEU A 54 1.85 -16.25 17.63
N ARG A 55 1.02 -17.28 17.37
CA ARG A 55 0.88 -18.46 18.23
C ARG A 55 2.19 -19.23 18.35
N ILE A 56 2.88 -19.47 17.24
CA ILE A 56 4.21 -20.13 17.24
C ILE A 56 5.21 -19.34 18.09
N GLU A 57 5.15 -18.01 18.06
CA GLU A 57 6.04 -17.14 18.82
C GLU A 57 5.54 -16.79 20.23
N LYS A 58 4.38 -17.32 20.65
CA LYS A 58 3.71 -16.99 21.91
C LYS A 58 3.52 -15.47 22.12
N LYS A 59 3.21 -14.75 21.03
CA LYS A 59 2.93 -13.31 21.03
C LYS A 59 1.44 -13.03 20.82
N SER A 60 1.04 -11.84 21.21
CA SER A 60 -0.30 -11.29 21.04
C SER A 60 -0.37 -10.35 19.82
N LEU A 61 -1.60 -10.02 19.38
CA LEU A 61 -1.82 -8.99 18.36
C LEU A 61 -1.32 -7.61 18.81
N ALA A 62 -1.33 -7.34 20.13
CA ALA A 62 -0.84 -6.08 20.69
C ALA A 62 0.67 -5.91 20.48
N ASP A 63 1.45 -6.99 20.51
CA ASP A 63 2.91 -6.97 20.33
C ASP A 63 3.35 -6.53 18.92
N ILE A 64 2.44 -6.59 17.94
CA ILE A 64 2.68 -6.16 16.57
C ILE A 64 1.85 -4.93 16.18
N GLY A 65 1.26 -4.24 17.17
CA GLY A 65 0.47 -3.02 16.94
C GLY A 65 -0.89 -3.25 16.29
N LEU A 66 -1.37 -4.50 16.20
CA LEU A 66 -2.73 -4.82 15.76
C LEU A 66 -3.72 -4.73 16.93
N THR A 67 -3.90 -3.52 17.46
CA THR A 67 -4.95 -3.25 18.46
C THR A 67 -6.05 -2.38 17.88
N VAL A 68 -7.30 -2.79 18.06
CA VAL A 68 -8.46 -1.97 17.72
C VAL A 68 -8.81 -1.14 18.95
N ASN A 69 -8.79 0.18 18.81
CA ASN A 69 -9.15 1.11 19.87
C ASN A 69 -9.91 2.32 19.27
N ARG A 70 -10.38 3.24 20.13
CA ARG A 70 -11.15 4.42 19.69
C ARG A 70 -10.41 5.33 18.70
N LYS A 71 -9.07 5.28 18.66
CA LYS A 71 -8.25 6.04 17.70
C LYS A 71 -8.06 5.31 16.37
N THR A 72 -8.38 4.03 16.24
CA THR A 72 -8.27 3.26 15.00
C THR A 72 -9.02 3.91 13.83
N PRO A 73 -10.33 4.23 13.94
CA PRO A 73 -11.04 4.91 12.85
C PRO A 73 -10.48 6.31 12.57
N LEU A 74 -10.03 7.04 13.60
CA LEU A 74 -9.40 8.37 13.42
C LEU A 74 -8.06 8.27 12.68
N ARG A 75 -7.25 7.25 12.95
CA ARG A 75 -5.99 6.98 12.25
C ARG A 75 -6.24 6.60 10.80
N PHE A 76 -7.25 5.78 10.53
CA PHE A 76 -7.67 5.44 9.17
C PHE A 76 -8.14 6.69 8.39
N ALA A 77 -9.04 7.48 8.97
CA ALA A 77 -9.51 8.74 8.37
C ALA A 77 -8.34 9.73 8.15
N GLY A 78 -7.44 9.87 9.13
CA GLY A 78 -6.22 10.65 8.98
C GLY A 78 -5.34 10.15 7.83
N GLY A 79 -5.23 8.84 7.66
CA GLY A 79 -4.55 8.23 6.52
C GLY A 79 -5.20 8.58 5.18
N ILE A 80 -6.53 8.53 5.09
CA ILE A 80 -7.28 8.93 3.88
C ILE A 80 -6.99 10.39 3.51
N ILE A 81 -7.01 11.29 4.50
CA ILE A 81 -6.71 12.71 4.31
C ILE A 81 -5.28 12.90 3.82
N ILE A 82 -4.29 12.26 4.47
CA ILE A 82 -2.88 12.32 4.07
C ILE A 82 -2.70 11.82 2.63
N GLY A 83 -3.24 10.64 2.30
CA GLY A 83 -3.13 10.07 0.95
C GLY A 83 -3.78 10.96 -0.12
N THR A 84 -4.94 11.56 0.19
CA THR A 84 -5.63 12.51 -0.68
C THR A 84 -4.81 13.78 -0.91
N ILE A 85 -4.19 14.32 0.15
CA ILE A 85 -3.30 15.49 0.00
C ILE A 85 -2.11 15.14 -0.88
N ILE A 86 -1.46 13.99 -0.65
CA ILE A 86 -0.27 13.59 -1.42
C ILE A 86 -0.62 13.42 -2.91
N ILE A 87 -1.68 12.67 -3.24
CA ILE A 87 -2.07 12.48 -4.64
C ILE A 87 -2.55 13.79 -5.29
N GLY A 88 -3.19 14.68 -4.53
CA GLY A 88 -3.54 16.02 -4.99
C GLY A 88 -2.30 16.85 -5.34
N CYS A 89 -1.25 16.80 -4.52
CA CYS A 89 0.03 17.45 -4.84
C CYS A 89 0.70 16.84 -6.07
N ILE A 90 0.72 15.50 -6.20
CA ILE A 90 1.26 14.81 -7.37
C ILE A 90 0.51 15.26 -8.63
N LEU A 91 -0.82 15.25 -8.59
CA LEU A 91 -1.67 15.64 -9.70
C LEU A 91 -1.46 17.12 -10.08
N ALA A 92 -1.37 18.02 -9.09
CA ALA A 92 -1.09 19.44 -9.34
C ALA A 92 0.27 19.64 -10.04
N LEU A 93 1.31 18.90 -9.63
CA LEU A 93 2.62 18.94 -10.29
C LEU A 93 2.55 18.39 -11.72
N LEU A 94 1.86 17.27 -11.94
CA LEU A 94 1.69 16.69 -13.27
C LEU A 94 0.95 17.64 -14.22
N LEU A 95 -0.17 18.22 -13.78
CA LEU A 95 -0.95 19.17 -14.58
C LEU A 95 -0.22 20.51 -14.81
N GLY A 96 0.55 20.97 -13.82
CA GLY A 96 1.24 22.25 -13.89
C GLY A 96 2.55 22.23 -14.69
N LEU A 97 3.20 21.06 -14.78
CA LEU A 97 4.54 20.92 -15.37
C LEU A 97 4.56 20.09 -16.67
N SER A 98 3.42 19.57 -17.11
CA SER A 98 3.28 18.81 -18.35
C SER A 98 2.04 19.23 -19.15
N GLU A 99 1.85 18.63 -20.33
CA GLU A 99 0.66 18.84 -21.16
C GLU A 99 -0.54 17.95 -20.75
N LEU A 100 -0.49 17.38 -19.54
CA LEU A 100 -1.56 16.56 -19.01
C LEU A 100 -2.81 17.40 -18.70
N THR A 101 -3.97 16.88 -19.06
CA THR A 101 -5.28 17.49 -18.80
C THR A 101 -6.21 16.48 -18.16
N ILE A 102 -7.14 16.97 -17.36
CA ILE A 102 -8.24 16.18 -16.80
C ILE A 102 -9.47 16.40 -17.68
N ASN A 103 -10.04 15.31 -18.19
CA ASN A 103 -11.30 15.34 -18.91
C ASN A 103 -12.33 14.49 -18.17
N VAL A 104 -13.61 14.85 -18.28
CA VAL A 104 -14.71 13.99 -17.82
C VAL A 104 -14.69 12.71 -18.66
N ASN A 105 -14.86 11.57 -18.02
CA ASN A 105 -14.92 10.30 -18.72
C ASN A 105 -16.28 10.15 -19.42
N PRO A 106 -16.35 10.11 -20.77
CA PRO A 106 -17.62 9.97 -21.48
C PRO A 106 -18.23 8.57 -21.32
N VAL A 107 -17.43 7.58 -20.88
CA VAL A 107 -17.84 6.18 -20.68
C VAL A 107 -18.16 5.91 -19.20
N SER A 108 -18.50 6.94 -18.41
CA SER A 108 -18.75 6.74 -16.98
C SER A 108 -19.89 5.73 -16.77
N SER A 109 -19.55 4.57 -16.21
CA SER A 109 -20.51 3.49 -15.94
C SER A 109 -21.59 3.93 -14.95
N SER A 110 -22.75 3.29 -14.99
CA SER A 110 -23.82 3.52 -13.99
C SER A 110 -23.27 3.34 -12.57
N PRO A 111 -23.73 4.15 -11.57
CA PRO A 111 -23.31 4.03 -10.18
C PRO A 111 -23.39 2.60 -9.62
N ALA A 112 -24.33 1.78 -10.10
CA ALA A 112 -24.47 0.38 -9.73
C ALA A 112 -23.24 -0.48 -10.07
N TYR A 113 -22.51 -0.14 -11.14
CA TYR A 113 -21.25 -0.79 -11.52
C TYR A 113 -20.04 -0.21 -10.80
N LEU A 114 -20.08 1.09 -10.46
CA LEU A 114 -18.97 1.79 -9.82
C LEU A 114 -18.83 1.43 -8.34
N ILE A 115 -19.94 1.39 -7.60
CA ILE A 115 -19.93 1.19 -6.14
C ILE A 115 -19.14 -0.08 -5.73
N PRO A 116 -19.33 -1.26 -6.36
CA PRO A 116 -18.55 -2.45 -6.03
C PRO A 116 -17.03 -2.27 -6.22
N PHE A 117 -16.59 -1.57 -7.26
CA PHE A 117 -15.15 -1.32 -7.50
C PHE A 117 -14.53 -0.51 -6.36
N TYR A 118 -15.21 0.56 -5.92
CA TYR A 118 -14.71 1.41 -4.84
C TYR A 118 -14.74 0.70 -3.48
N LEU A 119 -15.79 -0.09 -3.21
CA LEU A 119 -15.89 -0.85 -1.95
C LEU A 119 -14.79 -1.90 -1.79
N LEU A 120 -14.32 -2.48 -2.89
CA LEU A 120 -13.24 -3.49 -2.87
C LEU A 120 -11.85 -2.92 -2.57
N ILE A 121 -11.63 -1.62 -2.78
CA ILE A 121 -10.29 -1.01 -2.60
C ILE A 121 -9.81 -1.13 -1.15
N VAL A 122 -10.70 -0.91 -0.19
CA VAL A 122 -10.32 -0.94 1.24
C VAL A 122 -9.92 -2.35 1.69
N PRO A 123 -10.70 -3.42 1.41
CA PRO A 123 -10.28 -4.80 1.68
C PRO A 123 -8.93 -5.18 1.05
N PHE A 124 -8.69 -4.82 -0.21
CA PHE A 124 -7.40 -5.10 -0.88
C PHE A 124 -6.24 -4.37 -0.19
N ALA A 125 -6.39 -3.06 0.06
CA ALA A 125 -5.38 -2.30 0.80
C ALA A 125 -5.14 -2.89 2.20
N TYR A 126 -6.20 -3.25 2.92
CA TYR A 126 -6.11 -3.79 4.27
C TYR A 126 -5.42 -5.15 4.33
N MET A 127 -5.74 -6.06 3.41
CA MET A 127 -5.06 -7.34 3.26
C MET A 127 -3.54 -7.16 3.09
N GLU A 128 -3.14 -6.26 2.19
CA GLU A 128 -1.73 -5.98 1.92
C GLU A 128 -1.03 -5.36 3.13
N GLU A 129 -1.66 -4.41 3.82
CA GLU A 129 -1.10 -3.85 5.04
C GLU A 129 -1.01 -4.88 6.19
N LEU A 130 -1.97 -5.80 6.30
CA LEU A 130 -1.88 -6.93 7.22
C LEU A 130 -0.65 -7.79 6.90
N ALA A 131 -0.47 -8.24 5.67
CA ALA A 131 0.60 -9.17 5.32
C ALA A 131 2.01 -8.56 5.45
N PHE A 132 2.17 -7.29 5.09
CA PHE A 132 3.50 -6.67 4.98
C PHE A 132 3.87 -5.75 6.16
N ARG A 133 2.88 -5.16 6.85
CA ARG A 133 3.11 -4.08 7.85
C ARG A 133 2.73 -4.47 9.27
N SER A 134 2.04 -5.60 9.45
CA SER A 134 1.74 -6.13 10.79
C SER A 134 2.88 -7.02 11.33
N TYR A 135 2.72 -8.35 11.29
CA TYR A 135 3.66 -9.31 11.85
C TYR A 135 5.08 -9.14 11.28
N THR A 136 5.23 -9.13 9.95
CA THR A 136 6.54 -9.15 9.28
C THR A 136 7.36 -7.89 9.54
N MET A 137 6.77 -6.69 9.35
CA MET A 137 7.43 -5.42 9.67
C MET A 137 7.75 -5.31 11.16
N ALA A 138 6.82 -5.66 12.06
CA ALA A 138 7.07 -5.60 13.50
C ALA A 138 8.22 -6.53 13.90
N ARG A 139 8.27 -7.75 13.35
CA ARG A 139 9.32 -8.73 13.59
C ARG A 139 10.69 -8.22 13.10
N LEU A 140 10.76 -7.69 11.89
CA LEU A 140 11.98 -7.13 11.32
C LEU A 140 12.47 -5.92 12.13
N ASN A 141 11.56 -5.01 12.48
CA ASN A 141 11.90 -3.80 13.24
C ASN A 141 12.45 -4.15 14.63
N ASN A 142 11.84 -5.10 15.32
CA ASN A 142 12.30 -5.53 16.64
C ASN A 142 13.68 -6.20 16.61
N GLN A 143 14.04 -6.88 15.50
CA GLN A 143 15.31 -7.59 15.39
C GLN A 143 16.45 -6.76 14.78
N TYR A 144 16.12 -5.84 13.87
CA TYR A 144 17.10 -5.17 13.00
C TYR A 144 16.95 -3.65 12.93
N GLY A 145 15.91 -3.09 13.55
CA GLY A 145 15.60 -1.67 13.53
C GLY A 145 14.82 -1.21 12.30
N ILE A 146 14.42 0.06 12.34
CA ILE A 146 13.44 0.67 11.44
C ILE A 146 13.90 0.63 9.98
N TRP A 147 15.17 0.96 9.72
CA TRP A 147 15.70 1.05 8.37
C TRP A 147 15.63 -0.29 7.64
N LEU A 148 16.18 -1.36 8.23
CA LEU A 148 16.17 -2.67 7.58
C LEU A 148 14.73 -3.18 7.42
N ALA A 149 13.88 -2.97 8.42
CA ALA A 149 12.49 -3.37 8.35
C ALA A 149 11.75 -2.73 7.16
N GLN A 150 11.89 -1.41 6.99
CA GLN A 150 11.27 -0.70 5.86
C GLN A 150 11.81 -1.16 4.52
N PHE A 151 13.13 -1.24 4.35
CA PHE A 151 13.72 -1.66 3.07
C PHE A 151 13.32 -3.09 2.71
N VAL A 152 13.45 -4.04 3.63
CA VAL A 152 13.15 -5.45 3.37
C VAL A 152 11.65 -5.65 3.10
N SER A 153 10.77 -5.03 3.89
CA SER A 153 9.32 -5.09 3.65
C SER A 153 8.93 -4.44 2.32
N SER A 154 9.61 -3.36 1.91
CA SER A 154 9.35 -2.70 0.63
C SER A 154 9.81 -3.52 -0.56
N ILE A 155 10.98 -4.17 -0.47
CA ILE A 155 11.44 -5.12 -1.48
C ILE A 155 10.45 -6.27 -1.60
N ALA A 156 10.04 -6.87 -0.48
CA ALA A 156 9.06 -7.96 -0.49
C ALA A 156 7.73 -7.55 -1.14
N PHE A 157 7.25 -6.34 -0.86
CA PHE A 157 6.01 -5.82 -1.44
C PHE A 157 6.12 -5.54 -2.95
N ALA A 158 7.27 -5.08 -3.42
CA ALA A 158 7.54 -4.91 -4.85
C ALA A 158 7.62 -6.27 -5.56
N LEU A 159 8.30 -7.25 -4.96
CA LEU A 159 8.37 -8.60 -5.50
C LEU A 159 7.00 -9.27 -5.57
N TYR A 160 6.13 -9.07 -4.58
CA TYR A 160 4.73 -9.49 -4.62
C TYR A 160 4.00 -8.97 -5.88
N HIS A 161 4.22 -7.71 -6.26
CA HIS A 161 3.66 -7.15 -7.49
C HIS A 161 4.29 -7.76 -8.76
N VAL A 162 5.59 -8.04 -8.75
CA VAL A 162 6.26 -8.72 -9.87
C VAL A 162 5.69 -10.12 -10.09
N VAL A 163 5.50 -10.90 -9.01
CA VAL A 163 4.86 -12.23 -9.08
C VAL A 163 3.42 -12.12 -9.56
N SER A 164 2.73 -11.01 -9.25
CA SER A 164 1.40 -10.67 -9.75
C SER A 164 1.37 -10.13 -11.19
N GLY A 165 2.49 -10.19 -11.92
CA GLY A 165 2.59 -9.86 -13.35
C GLY A 165 3.06 -8.44 -13.66
N TRP A 166 3.48 -7.66 -12.67
CA TRP A 166 4.01 -6.31 -12.92
C TRP A 166 5.46 -6.38 -13.41
N THR A 167 5.87 -5.44 -14.25
CA THR A 167 7.28 -5.33 -14.62
C THR A 167 8.12 -4.88 -13.42
N TRP A 168 9.38 -5.32 -13.39
CA TRP A 168 10.34 -4.89 -12.36
C TRP A 168 10.42 -3.35 -12.25
N TYR A 169 10.42 -2.66 -13.39
CA TYR A 169 10.48 -1.21 -13.44
C TYR A 169 9.28 -0.57 -12.72
N ILE A 170 8.05 -0.99 -13.04
CA ILE A 170 6.83 -0.43 -12.42
C ILE A 170 6.77 -0.81 -10.94
N ALA A 171 7.10 -2.05 -10.59
CA ALA A 171 7.04 -2.55 -9.21
C ALA A 171 8.01 -1.78 -8.26
N PHE A 172 9.22 -1.46 -8.74
CA PHE A 172 10.22 -0.76 -7.92
C PHE A 172 10.11 0.76 -7.96
N LEU A 173 9.51 1.36 -8.98
CA LEU A 173 9.23 2.81 -9.00
C LEU A 173 7.90 3.19 -8.35
N GLY A 174 6.92 2.28 -8.30
CA GLY A 174 5.64 2.50 -7.64
C GLY A 174 5.58 1.79 -6.28
N PRO A 175 5.13 0.51 -6.25
CA PRO A 175 4.91 -0.26 -5.02
C PRO A 175 6.05 -0.22 -4.00
N PHE A 176 7.32 -0.38 -4.40
CA PHE A 176 8.46 -0.29 -3.47
C PHE A 176 8.51 1.05 -2.71
N ILE A 177 8.36 2.17 -3.42
CA ILE A 177 8.45 3.51 -2.82
C ILE A 177 7.27 3.72 -1.88
N TRP A 178 6.06 3.39 -2.33
CA TRP A 178 4.85 3.53 -1.51
C TRP A 178 4.88 2.62 -0.27
N ALA A 179 5.34 1.39 -0.41
CA ALA A 179 5.58 0.46 0.68
C ALA A 179 6.48 1.04 1.78
N PHE A 180 7.51 1.80 1.39
CA PHE A 180 8.42 2.47 2.32
C PHE A 180 7.68 3.54 3.13
N ILE A 181 6.84 4.35 2.46
CA ILE A 181 5.98 5.36 3.10
C ILE A 181 4.95 4.71 4.03
N PHE A 182 4.29 3.64 3.58
CA PHE A 182 3.31 2.90 4.38
C PHE A 182 3.98 2.31 5.63
N GLY A 183 5.18 1.74 5.48
CA GLY A 183 5.98 1.26 6.61
C GLY A 183 6.27 2.34 7.65
N LEU A 184 6.66 3.55 7.22
CA LEU A 184 6.83 4.68 8.15
C LEU A 184 5.53 5.03 8.86
N SER A 185 4.42 5.11 8.12
CA SER A 185 3.12 5.47 8.69
C SER A 185 2.59 4.42 9.67
N ALA A 186 2.91 3.14 9.46
CA ALA A 186 2.59 2.05 10.39
C ALA A 186 3.32 2.25 11.73
N LEU A 187 4.63 2.53 11.66
CA LEU A 187 5.49 2.76 12.82
C LEU A 187 5.13 4.06 13.55
N TRP A 188 4.81 5.12 12.82
CA TRP A 188 4.44 6.42 13.39
C TRP A 188 3.08 6.39 14.07
N SER A 189 2.09 5.75 13.45
CA SER A 189 0.74 5.66 13.99
C SER A 189 0.54 4.52 14.99
N GLY A 190 1.50 3.59 15.09
CA GLY A 190 1.45 2.44 16.00
C GLY A 190 0.40 1.40 15.61
N GLY A 191 0.30 1.11 14.31
CA GLY A 191 -0.60 0.10 13.75
C GLY A 191 -0.89 0.31 12.27
N ILE A 192 -1.67 -0.57 11.65
CA ILE A 192 -1.88 -0.56 10.19
C ILE A 192 -3.05 0.31 9.70
N ALA A 193 -3.84 0.90 10.61
CA ALA A 193 -5.03 1.66 10.23
C ALA A 193 -4.69 2.88 9.36
N MET A 194 -3.65 3.62 9.73
CA MET A 194 -3.21 4.78 8.95
C MET A 194 -2.63 4.41 7.59
N PRO A 195 -1.66 3.48 7.45
CA PRO A 195 -1.20 3.07 6.12
C PRO A 195 -2.33 2.51 5.26
N THR A 196 -3.29 1.77 5.84
CA THR A 196 -4.46 1.30 5.09
C THR A 196 -5.26 2.46 4.53
N GLY A 197 -5.46 3.53 5.30
CA GLY A 197 -6.12 4.75 4.84
C GLY A 197 -5.35 5.48 3.74
N ILE A 198 -4.03 5.66 3.89
CA ILE A 198 -3.19 6.27 2.86
C ILE A 198 -3.27 5.44 1.58
N HIS A 199 -3.07 4.13 1.69
CA HIS A 199 -3.08 3.19 0.58
C HIS A 199 -4.43 3.15 -0.13
N ALA A 200 -5.53 3.10 0.61
CA ALA A 200 -6.87 3.15 0.04
C ALA A 200 -7.12 4.48 -0.69
N ALA A 201 -6.73 5.62 -0.12
CA ALA A 201 -6.89 6.93 -0.78
C ALA A 201 -6.13 6.99 -2.12
N LEU A 202 -4.88 6.55 -2.16
CA LEU A 202 -4.08 6.53 -3.39
C LEU A 202 -4.74 5.67 -4.46
N ASN A 203 -5.21 4.47 -4.09
CA ASN A 203 -5.93 3.58 -5.00
C ASN A 203 -7.26 4.15 -5.49
N ILE A 204 -8.05 4.76 -4.59
CA ILE A 204 -9.32 5.41 -4.94
C ILE A 204 -9.06 6.50 -5.97
N TRP A 205 -8.11 7.41 -5.71
CA TRP A 205 -7.82 8.49 -6.63
C TRP A 205 -7.25 8.01 -7.97
N GLN A 206 -6.43 6.95 -7.97
CA GLN A 206 -5.99 6.33 -9.21
C GLN A 206 -7.15 5.77 -10.05
N VAL A 207 -8.18 5.20 -9.41
CA VAL A 207 -9.40 4.77 -10.12
C VAL A 207 -10.22 5.97 -10.58
N VAL A 208 -10.45 6.96 -9.72
CA VAL A 208 -11.20 8.19 -10.05
C VAL A 208 -10.61 8.91 -11.26
N LEU A 209 -9.28 8.93 -11.38
CA LEU A 209 -8.52 9.60 -12.44
C LEU A 209 -8.25 8.71 -13.67
N GLY A 210 -8.75 7.47 -13.68
CA GLY A 210 -8.59 6.54 -14.82
C GLY A 210 -7.19 5.95 -14.98
N MET A 211 -6.33 6.08 -13.96
CA MET A 211 -4.96 5.52 -13.96
C MET A 211 -4.94 3.99 -13.85
N LYS A 212 -6.07 3.38 -13.46
CA LYS A 212 -6.27 1.92 -13.35
C LYS A 212 -7.28 1.36 -14.37
N GLY A 213 -7.51 2.09 -15.45
CA GLY A 213 -8.51 1.76 -16.48
C GLY A 213 -9.71 2.70 -16.44
N GLY A 214 -10.37 2.86 -17.59
CA GLY A 214 -11.40 3.88 -17.80
C GLY A 214 -12.81 3.49 -17.34
N GLU A 215 -13.15 2.21 -17.21
CA GLU A 215 -14.54 1.78 -16.98
C GLU A 215 -15.14 2.25 -15.64
N ALA A 216 -14.29 2.32 -14.60
CA ALA A 216 -14.69 2.73 -13.26
C ALA A 216 -14.30 4.19 -12.92
N ALA A 217 -13.77 4.93 -13.89
CA ALA A 217 -13.20 6.27 -13.67
C ALA A 217 -14.23 7.38 -13.88
N PHE A 218 -14.15 8.44 -13.08
CA PHE A 218 -14.92 9.67 -13.31
C PHE A 218 -14.21 10.61 -14.28
N PHE A 219 -12.88 10.62 -14.22
CA PHE A 219 -12.03 11.42 -15.07
C PHE A 219 -11.04 10.54 -15.84
N VAL A 220 -10.58 11.05 -16.96
CA VAL A 220 -9.47 10.46 -17.73
C VAL A 220 -8.39 11.51 -17.93
N LEU A 221 -7.16 11.11 -17.63
CA LEU A 221 -5.98 11.93 -17.87
C LEU A 221 -5.56 11.79 -19.34
N LYS A 222 -5.46 12.91 -20.08
CA LYS A 222 -5.06 12.94 -21.49
C LYS A 222 -4.01 14.00 -21.75
N LEU A 223 -3.07 13.72 -22.64
CA LEU A 223 -2.17 14.75 -23.18
C LEU A 223 -2.94 15.64 -24.17
N LYS A 224 -2.72 16.97 -24.12
CA LYS A 224 -3.32 17.92 -25.07
C LYS A 224 -2.97 17.60 -26.52
N GLU A 225 -1.71 17.23 -26.78
CA GLU A 225 -1.23 16.84 -28.10
C GLU A 225 -0.76 15.38 -28.08
N GLN A 226 -1.70 14.48 -28.36
CA GLN A 226 -1.51 13.03 -28.25
C GLN A 226 -0.47 12.45 -29.24
N HIS A 227 -0.04 13.23 -30.24
CA HIS A 227 0.88 12.80 -31.30
C HIS A 227 2.33 13.29 -31.12
N GLN A 228 2.63 14.08 -30.08
CA GLN A 228 4.01 14.50 -29.81
C GLN A 228 4.71 13.49 -28.88
N VAL A 229 5.62 12.69 -29.43
CA VAL A 229 6.48 11.76 -28.67
C VAL A 229 7.18 12.45 -27.49
N ASN A 230 7.58 13.72 -27.67
CA ASN A 230 8.23 14.53 -26.64
C ASN A 230 7.34 14.80 -25.41
N ALA A 231 6.02 14.95 -25.60
CA ALA A 231 5.09 15.24 -24.51
C ALA A 231 4.88 14.03 -23.58
N GLN A 232 4.75 12.84 -24.15
CA GLN A 232 4.65 11.59 -23.39
C GLN A 232 5.96 11.30 -22.64
N GLN A 233 7.11 11.40 -23.32
CA GLN A 233 8.42 11.18 -22.68
C GLN A 233 8.66 12.17 -21.52
N LYS A 234 8.26 13.44 -21.67
CA LYS A 234 8.32 14.44 -20.61
C LYS A 234 7.42 14.08 -19.42
N LEU A 235 6.19 13.65 -19.68
CA LEU A 235 5.26 13.20 -18.63
C LEU A 235 5.84 12.01 -17.85
N ASP A 236 6.36 11.00 -18.56
CA ASP A 236 6.95 9.82 -17.93
C ASP A 236 8.17 10.18 -17.08
N SER A 237 9.05 11.02 -17.61
CA SER A 237 10.24 11.52 -16.88
C SER A 237 9.85 12.30 -15.62
N LEU A 238 8.82 13.15 -15.72
CA LEU A 238 8.27 13.88 -14.58
C LEU A 238 7.67 12.93 -13.54
N GLY A 239 6.92 11.91 -13.99
CA GLY A 239 6.37 10.88 -13.11
C GLY A 239 7.46 10.13 -12.33
N VAL A 240 8.56 9.74 -12.99
CA VAL A 240 9.72 9.12 -12.35
C VAL A 240 10.37 10.07 -11.35
N ALA A 241 10.59 11.33 -11.73
CA ALA A 241 11.18 12.34 -10.86
C ALA A 241 10.35 12.56 -9.59
N ILE A 242 9.02 12.63 -9.71
CA ILE A 242 8.10 12.74 -8.56
C ILE A 242 8.24 11.53 -7.62
N HIS A 243 8.28 10.31 -8.17
CA HIS A 243 8.47 9.10 -7.35
C HIS A 243 9.82 9.11 -6.60
N ILE A 244 10.91 9.52 -7.26
CA ILE A 244 12.22 9.68 -6.62
C ILE A 244 12.15 10.71 -5.49
N ILE A 245 11.51 11.86 -5.72
CA ILE A 245 11.35 12.90 -4.70
C ILE A 245 10.55 12.37 -3.50
N ILE A 246 9.43 11.67 -3.74
CA ILE A 246 8.64 11.04 -2.66
C ILE A 246 9.49 10.06 -1.86
N PHE A 247 10.33 9.26 -2.52
CA PHE A 247 11.22 8.33 -1.83
C PHE A 247 12.26 9.04 -0.96
N LEU A 248 12.91 10.09 -1.50
CA LEU A 248 13.86 10.91 -0.73
C LEU A 248 13.21 11.60 0.46
N LEU A 249 11.98 12.12 0.29
CA LEU A 249 11.19 12.67 1.40
C LEU A 249 10.83 11.59 2.43
N GLY A 250 10.51 10.36 2.00
CA GLY A 250 10.29 9.22 2.88
C GLY A 250 11.53 8.84 3.70
N ILE A 251 12.71 8.84 3.08
CA ILE A 251 14.00 8.62 3.75
C ILE A 251 14.24 9.73 4.78
N LEU A 252 14.06 11.00 4.40
CA LEU A 252 14.22 12.13 5.30
C LEU A 252 13.26 12.06 6.49
N ALA A 253 11.98 11.79 6.23
CA ALA A 253 10.95 11.64 7.26
C ALA A 253 11.28 10.49 8.22
N THR A 254 11.76 9.36 7.70
CA THR A 254 12.23 8.23 8.50
C THR A 254 13.41 8.62 9.38
N ARG A 255 14.41 9.31 8.83
CA ARG A 255 15.56 9.81 9.58
C ARG A 255 15.13 10.76 10.71
N MET A 256 14.19 11.66 10.44
CA MET A 256 13.64 12.58 11.43
C MET A 256 12.88 11.81 12.53
N PHE A 257 12.08 10.81 12.16
CA PHE A 257 11.35 9.96 13.11
C PHE A 257 12.31 9.18 14.02
N VAL A 258 13.33 8.53 13.47
CA VAL A 258 14.36 7.81 14.24
C VAL A 258 15.08 8.75 15.21
N ARG A 259 15.48 9.94 14.76
CA ARG A 259 16.13 10.95 15.62
C ARG A 259 15.24 11.41 16.77
N ARG A 260 13.94 11.61 16.54
CA ARG A 260 12.99 11.98 17.59
C ARG A 260 12.82 10.86 18.61
N ARG A 261 12.78 9.60 18.17
CA ARG A 261 12.63 8.44 19.05
C ARG A 261 13.83 8.26 19.99
N HIS A 262 15.06 8.46 19.51
CA HIS A 262 16.25 8.39 20.36
C HIS A 262 16.40 9.55 21.36
N ARG A 263 15.69 10.67 21.15
CA ARG A 263 15.72 11.82 22.07
C ARG A 263 14.72 11.71 23.23
N LEU A 264 13.76 10.80 23.14
CA LEU A 264 12.83 10.53 24.23
C LEU A 264 13.50 9.54 25.20
N PRO A 265 13.65 9.85 26.50
CA PRO A 265 14.09 8.87 27.47
C PRO A 265 13.15 7.66 27.45
N ASP A 266 13.69 6.45 27.60
CA ASP A 266 12.89 5.24 27.75
C ASP A 266 11.88 5.45 28.89
N ARG A 267 10.61 5.65 28.55
CA ARG A 267 9.50 5.65 29.51
C ARG A 267 9.12 4.21 29.86
N THR A 268 10.11 3.40 30.17
CA THR A 268 9.97 2.07 30.77
C THR A 268 10.92 1.99 31.96
N GLY A 269 10.68 2.86 32.94
CA GLY A 269 11.04 2.63 34.33
C GLY A 269 9.74 2.47 35.12
N SER A 270 9.51 1.25 35.63
CA SER A 270 8.68 0.94 36.81
C SER A 270 7.30 1.60 36.96
N CYS A 271 6.25 0.82 36.74
CA CYS A 271 5.11 0.62 37.66
C CYS A 271 4.33 -0.63 37.20
#